data_AF-A0A558J162-F1
#
_entry.id   AF-A0A558J162-F1
#
_cell.length_a   1.000
_cell.length_b   1.000
_cell.length_c   1.000
_cell.angle_alpha   90.00
_cell.angle_beta   90.00
_cell.angle_gamma   90.00
#
_symmetry.space_group_name_H-M   'P 1'
#
loop_
_entity.id
_entity.type
_entity.pdbx_description
1 polymer ?
#
loop_
_entity_poly.entity_id
_entity_poly.type
_entity_poly.pdbx_seq_one_letter_code
_entity_poly.pdbx_strand_id
1 'polypeptide(L)'
;MLIGRIEHDPKKTVSLHLPESTLGRLEQYKELYQQTFGEKVTNNDLVDLMLTNVMDRDREFRRFVKEEERKKKLEAKQQEVKQPERSSDHSPSAGQAEAGNHAEAQSHQREQHRA
;
A
#
# COMPACT_ATOMS: atom_id res chain seq x y z
N MET A 1 -1.37 18.86 -6.20
CA MET A 1 -0.19 17.98 -6.29
C MET A 1 0.72 18.58 -7.34
N LEU A 2 1.99 18.86 -7.02
CA LEU A 2 2.98 19.33 -8.00
C LEU A 2 3.54 18.11 -8.75
N ILE A 3 3.71 18.23 -10.06
CA ILE A 3 4.03 17.09 -10.94
C ILE A 3 5.35 16.38 -10.53
N GLY A 4 6.28 17.09 -9.87
CA GLY A 4 7.56 16.53 -9.41
C GLY A 4 7.57 15.83 -8.05
N ARG A 5 6.42 15.64 -7.38
CA ARG A 5 6.36 15.04 -6.02
C ARG A 5 5.70 13.65 -6.00
N ILE A 6 5.97 12.83 -6.99
CA ILE A 6 5.44 11.46 -7.07
C ILE A 6 6.43 10.52 -6.36
N GLU A 7 5.94 9.75 -5.39
CA GLU A 7 6.70 8.76 -4.62
C GLU A 7 7.39 7.72 -5.53
N HIS A 8 8.47 7.13 -5.03
CA HIS A 8 9.32 6.16 -5.74
C HIS A 8 8.60 4.82 -6.00
N ASP A 9 7.68 4.78 -6.97
CA ASP A 9 7.20 3.54 -7.57
C ASP A 9 8.15 3.11 -8.70
N PRO A 10 8.67 1.87 -8.74
CA PRO A 10 9.52 1.38 -9.83
C PRO A 10 8.88 1.55 -11.21
N LYS A 11 9.51 2.38 -12.04
CA LYS A 11 9.02 2.72 -13.38
C LYS A 11 9.37 1.64 -14.41
N LYS A 12 8.40 1.32 -15.27
CA LYS A 12 8.62 0.51 -16.49
C LYS A 12 8.49 1.41 -17.72
N THR A 13 9.38 1.23 -18.69
CA THR A 13 9.35 1.99 -19.95
C THR A 13 8.40 1.34 -20.94
N VAL A 14 7.50 2.13 -21.53
CA VAL A 14 6.59 1.71 -22.60
C VAL A 14 6.74 2.69 -23.76
N SER A 15 6.96 2.19 -24.97
CA SER A 15 6.98 3.00 -26.19
C SER A 15 5.55 3.24 -26.68
N LEU A 16 5.17 4.50 -26.82
CA LEU A 16 3.84 4.93 -27.28
C LEU A 16 3.97 5.82 -28.52
N HIS A 17 3.06 5.64 -29.48
CA HIS A 17 2.90 6.56 -30.60
C HIS A 17 1.71 7.49 -30.33
N LEU A 18 1.98 8.79 -30.28
CA LEU A 18 0.96 9.82 -30.09
C LEU A 18 0.77 10.62 -31.39
N PRO A 19 -0.46 11.03 -31.72
CA PRO A 19 -0.69 11.96 -32.82
C PRO A 19 0.09 13.27 -32.61
N GLU A 20 0.58 13.88 -33.69
CA GLU A 20 1.31 15.17 -33.63
C GLU A 20 0.48 16.26 -32.94
N SER A 21 -0.83 16.31 -33.19
CA SER A 21 -1.73 17.27 -32.53
C SER A 21 -1.81 17.08 -31.00
N THR A 22 -1.54 15.88 -30.50
CA THR A 22 -1.47 15.59 -29.06
C THR A 22 -0.14 16.07 -28.50
N LEU A 23 0.97 15.84 -29.23
CA LEU A 23 2.29 16.33 -28.83
C LEU A 23 2.32 17.87 -28.74
N GLY A 24 1.78 18.57 -29.73
CA GLY A 24 1.71 20.04 -29.70
C GLY A 24 0.88 20.56 -28.52
N ARG A 25 -0.23 19.88 -28.17
CA ARG A 25 -1.01 20.22 -26.96
C ARG A 25 -0.23 19.97 -25.68
N LEU A 26 0.60 18.94 -25.65
CA LEU A 26 1.43 18.61 -24.49
C LEU A 26 2.50 19.69 -24.23
N GLU A 27 3.11 20.20 -25.30
CA GLU A 27 4.08 21.31 -25.24
C GLU A 27 3.44 22.59 -24.71
N GLN A 28 2.28 22.99 -25.26
CA GLN A 28 1.53 24.15 -24.78
C GLN A 28 1.15 24.03 -23.30
N TYR A 29 0.73 22.84 -22.88
CA TYR A 29 0.38 22.60 -21.49
C TYR A 29 1.60 22.70 -20.56
N LYS A 30 2.77 22.22 -21.00
CA LYS A 30 4.02 22.38 -20.28
C LYS A 30 4.42 23.85 -20.14
N GLU A 31 4.26 24.65 -21.18
CA GLU A 31 4.49 26.10 -21.12
C GLU A 31 3.55 26.79 -20.12
N LEU A 32 2.26 26.46 -20.16
CA LEU A 32 1.29 26.98 -19.18
C LEU A 32 1.70 26.63 -17.74
N TYR A 33 2.12 25.38 -17.51
CA TYR A 33 2.54 24.93 -16.18
C TYR A 33 3.77 25.69 -15.69
N GLN A 34 4.77 25.85 -16.57
CA GLN A 34 5.96 26.65 -16.28
C GLN A 34 5.61 28.09 -15.89
N GLN A 35 4.72 28.73 -16.65
CA GLN A 35 4.30 30.11 -16.39
C GLN A 35 3.52 30.25 -15.08
N THR A 36 2.69 29.26 -14.76
CA THR A 36 1.80 29.30 -13.59
C THR A 36 2.53 28.96 -12.30
N PHE A 37 3.45 27.99 -12.34
CA PHE A 37 4.06 27.41 -11.14
C PHE A 37 5.59 27.61 -11.06
N GLY A 38 6.22 28.13 -12.11
CA GLY A 38 7.68 28.34 -12.15
C GLY A 38 8.51 27.06 -12.33
N GLU A 39 7.87 25.89 -12.43
CA GLU A 39 8.56 24.59 -12.49
C GLU A 39 8.64 24.03 -13.92
N LYS A 40 9.83 23.53 -14.27
CA LYS A 40 10.06 22.77 -15.50
C LYS A 40 9.62 21.33 -15.29
N VAL A 41 8.68 20.89 -16.11
CA VAL A 41 8.14 19.52 -16.06
C VAL A 41 8.53 18.75 -17.33
N THR A 42 8.83 17.45 -17.18
CA THR A 42 9.12 16.60 -18.33
C THR A 42 7.83 16.05 -18.95
N ASN A 43 7.88 15.66 -20.22
CA ASN A 43 6.71 15.04 -20.88
C ASN A 43 6.30 13.75 -20.16
N ASN A 44 7.27 12.99 -19.64
CA ASN A 44 7.00 11.76 -18.92
C ASN A 44 6.21 12.02 -17.64
N ASP A 45 6.62 12.98 -16.82
CA ASP A 45 5.92 13.27 -15.55
C ASP A 45 4.52 13.84 -15.81
N LEU A 46 4.37 14.62 -16.89
CA LEU A 46 3.08 15.17 -17.28
C LEU A 46 2.12 14.06 -17.76
N VAL A 47 2.61 13.15 -18.60
CA VAL A 47 1.83 12.00 -19.09
C VAL A 47 1.48 11.07 -17.93
N ASP A 48 2.42 10.81 -17.02
CA ASP A 48 2.20 10.02 -15.80
C ASP A 48 1.07 10.63 -14.97
N LEU A 49 1.16 11.92 -14.63
CA LEU A 49 0.10 12.62 -13.89
C LEU A 49 -1.26 12.56 -14.62
N MET A 50 -1.28 12.75 -15.94
CA MET A 50 -2.52 12.70 -16.72
C MET A 50 -3.15 11.32 -16.67
N LEU A 51 -2.35 10.26 -16.83
CA LEU A 51 -2.81 8.87 -16.76
C LEU A 51 -3.32 8.53 -15.35
N THR A 52 -2.57 8.88 -14.30
CA THR A 52 -3.00 8.69 -12.91
C THR A 52 -4.33 9.41 -12.66
N ASN A 53 -4.48 10.67 -13.07
CA ASN A 53 -5.72 11.41 -12.90
C ASN A 53 -6.91 10.78 -13.63
N VAL A 54 -6.69 10.25 -14.84
CA VAL A 54 -7.74 9.54 -15.59
C VAL A 54 -8.17 8.29 -14.83
N MET A 55 -7.22 7.45 -14.43
CA MET A 55 -7.48 6.21 -13.70
C MET A 55 -8.13 6.44 -12.33
N ASP A 56 -7.68 7.44 -11.58
CA ASP A 56 -8.20 7.77 -10.25
C ASP A 56 -9.63 8.34 -10.30
N ARG A 57 -9.98 9.05 -11.38
CA ARG A 57 -11.32 9.61 -11.55
C ARG A 57 -12.31 8.59 -12.10
N ASP A 58 -11.82 7.61 -12.85
CA ASP A 58 -12.64 6.51 -13.36
C ASP A 58 -13.24 5.69 -12.20
N ARG A 59 -14.57 5.74 -12.09
CA ARG A 59 -15.31 5.03 -11.05
C ARG A 59 -15.32 3.52 -11.29
N GLU A 60 -15.38 3.10 -12.55
CA GLU A 60 -15.42 1.69 -12.93
C GLU A 60 -14.06 1.05 -12.70
N PHE A 61 -12.99 1.72 -13.13
CA PHE A 61 -11.63 1.27 -12.86
C PHE A 61 -11.36 1.11 -11.36
N ARG A 62 -11.75 2.09 -10.54
CA ARG A 62 -11.60 1.96 -9.08
C ARG A 62 -12.42 0.83 -8.46
N ARG A 63 -13.62 0.55 -8.99
CA ARG A 63 -14.43 -0.60 -8.55
C ARG A 63 -13.73 -1.91 -8.90
N PHE A 64 -13.25 -2.01 -10.13
CA PHE A 64 -12.51 -3.17 -10.63
C PHE A 64 -11.27 -3.47 -9.77
N VAL A 65 -10.44 -2.45 -9.50
CA VAL A 65 -9.23 -2.62 -8.66
C VAL A 65 -9.59 -3.15 -7.27
N LYS A 66 -10.63 -2.59 -6.63
CA LYS A 66 -11.10 -3.06 -5.30
C LYS A 66 -11.61 -4.50 -5.33
N GLU A 67 -12.30 -4.89 -6.40
CA GLU A 67 -12.81 -6.25 -6.55
C GLU A 67 -11.67 -7.26 -6.75
N GLU A 68 -10.70 -6.93 -7.60
CA GLU A 68 -9.48 -7.73 -7.81
C GLU A 68 -8.67 -7.88 -6.51
N GLU A 69 -8.51 -6.81 -5.72
CA GLU A 69 -7.87 -6.90 -4.40
C GLU A 69 -8.64 -7.81 -3.44
N ARG A 70 -9.98 -7.72 -3.42
CA ARG A 70 -10.83 -8.58 -2.59
C ARG A 70 -10.68 -10.04 -3.00
N LYS A 71 -10.67 -10.32 -4.29
CA LYS A 71 -10.50 -11.68 -4.84
C LYS A 71 -9.14 -12.26 -4.46
N LYS A 72 -8.05 -11.51 -4.65
CA LYS A 72 -6.70 -11.93 -4.23
C LYS A 72 -6.62 -12.23 -2.73
N LYS A 73 -7.24 -11.41 -1.88
CA LYS A 73 -7.30 -11.67 -0.42
C LYS A 73 -8.07 -12.95 -0.08
N LEU A 74 -9.13 -13.26 -0.81
CA LEU A 74 -9.91 -14.50 -0.62
C LEU A 74 -9.16 -15.74 -1.12
N GLU A 75 -8.40 -15.63 -2.21
CA GLU A 75 -7.56 -16.70 -2.74
C GLU A 75 -6.38 -16.98 -1.80
N ALA A 76 -5.72 -15.95 -1.26
CA ALA A 76 -4.64 -16.09 -0.29
C ALA A 76 -5.12 -16.82 0.99
N LYS A 77 -6.29 -16.45 1.52
CA LYS A 77 -6.89 -17.11 2.70
C LYS A 77 -7.24 -18.59 2.45
N GLN A 78 -7.65 -18.95 1.23
CA GLN A 78 -7.96 -20.33 0.88
C GLN A 78 -6.71 -21.20 0.67
N GLN A 79 -5.59 -20.60 0.26
CA GLN A 79 -4.30 -21.31 0.19
C GLN A 79 -3.68 -21.52 1.57
N GLU A 80 -3.85 -20.57 2.49
CA GLU A 80 -3.38 -20.69 3.88
C GLU A 80 -4.12 -21.80 4.64
N VAL A 81 -5.44 -21.95 4.44
CA VAL A 81 -6.25 -23.02 5.06
C VAL A 81 -5.97 -24.42 4.46
N LYS A 82 -5.32 -24.51 3.29
CA LYS A 82 -5.00 -25.78 2.62
C LYS A 82 -3.56 -26.28 2.87
N GLN A 83 -2.75 -25.60 3.67
CA GLN A 83 -1.54 -26.19 4.25
C GLN A 83 -1.89 -26.79 5.62
N PRO A 84 -2.18 -28.10 5.72
CA PRO A 84 -2.10 -28.77 7.00
C PRO A 84 -0.63 -28.75 7.43
N GLU A 85 -0.41 -28.27 8.65
CA GLU A 85 0.87 -28.32 9.35
C GLU A 85 1.55 -29.68 9.15
N ARG A 86 2.62 -29.69 8.36
CA ARG A 86 3.63 -30.74 8.48
C ARG A 86 4.88 -30.10 9.05
N SER A 87 5.37 -30.76 10.10
CA SER A 87 6.62 -30.56 10.81
C SER A 87 6.74 -29.28 11.64
N SER A 88 6.39 -29.36 12.93
CA SER A 88 7.37 -29.71 13.97
C SER A 88 6.72 -29.70 15.35
N ASP A 89 6.16 -30.82 15.81
CA ASP A 89 6.08 -31.05 17.25
C ASP A 89 6.07 -32.56 17.55
N HIS A 90 7.27 -33.09 17.76
CA HIS A 90 7.45 -34.39 18.38
C HIS A 90 8.38 -34.20 19.57
N SER A 91 7.77 -33.88 20.72
CA SER A 91 8.16 -34.27 22.10
C SER A 91 9.55 -33.85 22.61
N PRO A 92 9.67 -33.40 23.88
CA PRO A 92 9.50 -34.37 24.96
C PRO A 92 8.89 -33.88 26.29
N SER A 93 8.46 -34.88 27.05
CA SER A 93 8.61 -35.01 28.50
C SER A 93 7.54 -34.38 29.40
N ALA A 94 6.50 -35.17 29.67
CA ALA A 94 5.81 -35.15 30.94
C ALA A 94 6.69 -35.86 31.99
N GLY A 95 7.21 -35.12 32.96
CA GLY A 95 8.05 -35.63 34.05
C GLY A 95 7.86 -34.75 35.30
N GLN A 96 6.99 -35.24 36.16
CA GLN A 96 6.54 -34.70 37.44
C GLN A 96 7.69 -34.61 38.47
N ALA A 97 7.82 -33.47 39.17
CA ALA A 97 8.42 -33.42 40.52
C ALA A 97 8.00 -32.13 41.26
N GLU A 98 7.43 -32.34 42.44
CA GLU A 98 6.97 -31.36 43.42
C GLU A 98 8.11 -30.56 44.08
N ALA A 99 7.85 -29.29 44.38
CA ALA A 99 8.31 -28.52 45.55
C ALA A 99 7.91 -27.05 45.26
N GLY A 100 6.85 -26.50 45.86
CA GLY A 100 6.83 -26.16 47.28
C GLY A 100 7.51 -24.80 47.51
N ASN A 101 6.78 -23.70 47.36
CA ASN A 101 6.87 -22.57 48.29
C ASN A 101 5.77 -21.52 48.07
N HIS A 102 4.97 -21.38 49.12
CA HIS A 102 4.08 -20.27 49.45
C HIS A 102 4.81 -18.91 49.38
N ALA A 103 4.14 -17.91 48.83
CA ALA A 103 4.08 -16.56 49.41
C ALA A 103 2.86 -15.80 48.84
N GLU A 104 1.81 -15.73 49.66
CA GLU A 104 0.76 -14.73 49.60
C GLU A 104 1.32 -13.29 49.53
N ALA A 105 0.67 -12.40 48.77
CA ALA A 105 -0.12 -11.31 49.34
C ALA A 105 -0.49 -10.23 48.28
N GLN A 106 -1.82 -10.06 48.13
CA GLN A 106 -2.56 -8.78 48.13
C GLN A 106 -2.05 -7.61 47.29
N SER A 107 -2.80 -7.23 46.24
CA SER A 107 -3.81 -6.15 46.28
C SER A 107 -3.23 -4.78 46.59
N HIS A 108 -3.37 -3.82 45.67
CA HIS A 108 -3.89 -2.48 45.92
C HIS A 108 -4.00 -1.74 44.58
N GLN A 109 -5.25 -1.57 44.13
CA GLN A 109 -5.62 -0.66 43.07
C GLN A 109 -5.83 0.71 43.74
N ARG A 110 -4.94 1.67 43.51
CA ARG A 110 -5.15 3.06 43.93
C ARG A 110 -4.29 4.00 43.10
N GLU A 111 -4.91 4.71 42.16
CA GLU A 111 -4.63 6.12 41.90
C GLU A 111 -5.73 6.71 41.02
N GLN A 112 -6.73 7.31 41.69
CA GLN A 112 -7.50 8.44 41.17
C GLN A 112 -7.07 9.68 41.97
N HIS A 113 -7.20 10.83 41.31
CA HIS A 113 -6.92 12.20 41.75
C HIS A 113 -5.43 12.54 41.70
N ARG A 114 -5.01 13.60 41.00
CA ARG A 114 -5.29 15.03 41.29
C ARG A 114 -4.42 15.84 40.29
N ALA A 115 -4.63 17.08 39.87
CA ALA A 115 -5.65 18.13 39.94
C ALA A 115 -5.40 19.03 38.71
#